data_AF-A0A2Z6RE24-F1
#
_entry.id   AF-A0A2Z6RE24-F1
#
_cell.length_a   1.000
_cell.length_b   1.000
_cell.length_c   1.000
_cell.angle_alpha   90.00
_cell.angle_beta   90.00
_cell.angle_gamma   90.00
#
_symmetry.space_group_name_H-M   'P 1'
#
loop_
_entity.id
_entity.type
_entity.pdbx_description
1 polymer ?
#
loop_
_entity_poly.entity_id
_entity_poly.type
_entity_poly.pdbx_seq_one_letter_code
_entity_poly.pdbx_strand_id
1 'polypeptide(L)'
;MNNPLRHISSGTFWKNETTYPKNSWCNCLQSHSSYTIAKQLGCGKTTVNDILKRLHETHFLTPKKQTGHPPLLDSPAQQKLKSFIKENNENHRLCSKKIATTWTAQTKQSIFCNTIHRNLKKVGFTACIPYRKPAMTEAHWLAGNGCFSWSGLGPIVPLNGSVTGQTHAKVINDFVVPTLHTHFPQGNGIFQEDNAASHRLKVATAARENAGIVTFDWPAQSPDINPIENIWAEMKMMI
;
A
#
# COMPACT_ATOMS: atom_id res chain seq x y z
N MET A 1 9.16 -26.23 54.10
CA MET A 1 8.95 -26.54 52.67
C MET A 1 7.85 -25.64 52.14
N ASN A 2 8.19 -24.70 51.26
CA ASN A 2 7.37 -24.21 50.14
C ASN A 2 8.05 -22.95 49.55
N ASN A 3 8.54 -23.11 48.33
CA ASN A 3 9.16 -22.10 47.49
C ASN A 3 8.10 -21.55 46.52
N PRO A 4 7.81 -20.25 46.47
CA PRO A 4 7.12 -19.66 45.35
C PRO A 4 8.14 -19.03 44.40
N LEU A 5 8.41 -19.74 43.31
CA LEU A 5 8.97 -19.21 42.08
C LEU A 5 8.26 -17.91 41.69
N ARG A 6 8.94 -16.77 41.78
CA ARG A 6 8.59 -15.58 41.03
C ARG A 6 9.65 -15.34 39.97
N HIS A 7 9.26 -15.65 38.74
CA HIS A 7 9.83 -15.12 37.52
C HIS A 7 10.13 -13.63 37.68
N ILE A 8 11.40 -13.26 37.73
CA ILE A 8 11.84 -11.90 37.43
C ILE A 8 12.37 -11.97 36.01
N SER A 9 11.56 -11.49 35.07
CA SER A 9 12.00 -11.30 33.69
C SER A 9 13.20 -10.35 33.69
N SER A 10 14.28 -10.81 33.07
CA SER A 10 15.43 -10.00 32.71
C SER A 10 15.04 -9.03 31.60
N GLY A 11 14.38 -7.92 31.95
CA GLY A 11 14.15 -6.86 30.97
C GLY A 11 13.01 -5.90 31.25
N THR A 12 13.06 -5.12 32.33
CA THR A 12 12.25 -3.89 32.44
C THR A 12 12.71 -3.01 33.61
N PHE A 13 13.94 -2.49 33.54
CA PHE A 13 14.31 -1.34 34.39
C PHE A 13 14.83 -0.13 33.60
N TRP A 14 14.95 -0.24 32.26
CA TRP A 14 15.45 0.82 31.38
C TRP A 14 14.38 1.32 30.40
N LYS A 15 13.13 1.42 30.86
CA LYS A 15 12.06 2.11 30.14
C LYS A 15 11.46 3.14 31.09
N ASN A 16 12.08 4.31 31.13
CA ASN A 16 11.49 5.59 31.50
C ASN A 16 12.54 6.67 31.22
N GLU A 17 12.77 6.94 29.93
CA GLU A 17 13.41 8.17 29.49
C GLU A 17 12.41 9.31 29.71
N THR A 18 12.42 9.97 30.86
CA THR A 18 11.88 11.35 30.99
C THR A 18 12.26 12.09 32.28
N THR A 19 12.83 11.46 33.32
CA THR A 19 13.02 12.16 34.61
C THR A 19 14.44 12.57 34.98
N TYR A 20 15.48 12.18 34.25
CA TYR A 20 16.84 12.65 34.53
C TYR A 20 17.63 12.95 33.25
N PRO A 21 18.26 14.14 33.12
CA PRO A 21 19.13 14.44 32.00
C PRO A 21 20.31 13.45 31.99
N LYS A 22 20.71 12.97 30.80
CA LYS A 22 21.80 11.98 30.59
C LYS A 22 23.08 12.30 31.39
N ASN A 23 23.32 13.58 31.68
CA ASN A 23 24.50 14.07 32.39
C ASN A 23 24.44 13.86 33.91
N SER A 24 23.23 13.73 34.49
CA SER A 24 23.02 13.54 35.94
C SER A 24 23.45 12.15 36.41
N TRP A 25 23.28 11.12 35.57
CA TRP A 25 23.63 9.74 35.91
C TRP A 25 25.14 9.51 35.89
N CYS A 26 25.84 10.09 34.92
CA CYS A 26 27.30 10.06 34.86
C CYS A 26 27.92 10.73 36.10
N ASN A 27 27.37 11.87 36.52
CA ASN A 27 27.82 12.56 37.73
C ASN A 27 27.57 11.73 39.01
N CYS A 28 26.43 11.04 39.12
CA CYS A 28 26.12 10.16 40.24
C CYS A 28 27.07 8.94 40.30
N LEU A 29 27.37 8.35 39.14
CA LEU A 29 28.32 7.22 38.99
C LEU A 29 29.77 7.61 39.32
N GLN A 30 30.15 8.88 39.19
CA GLN A 30 31.51 9.38 39.46
C GLN A 30 31.69 9.93 40.89
N SER A 31 30.60 10.27 41.60
CA SER A 31 30.64 10.96 42.90
C SER A 31 30.34 10.06 44.11
N HIS A 32 29.82 8.85 43.90
CA HIS A 32 29.41 7.93 44.96
C HIS A 32 30.21 6.62 44.91
N SER A 33 30.44 6.00 46.06
CA SER A 33 31.09 4.68 46.10
C SER A 33 30.20 3.61 45.46
N SER A 34 30.79 2.59 44.83
CA SER A 34 30.05 1.51 44.17
C SER A 34 29.05 0.80 45.10
N TYR A 35 29.32 0.77 46.41
CA TYR A 35 28.40 0.23 47.42
C TYR A 35 27.15 1.10 47.60
N THR A 36 27.32 2.42 47.67
CA THR A 36 26.22 3.39 47.82
C THR A 36 25.33 3.37 46.59
N ILE A 37 25.93 3.31 45.40
CA ILE A 37 25.23 3.17 44.12
C ILE A 37 24.44 1.86 44.07
N ALA A 38 25.07 0.74 44.45
CA ALA A 38 24.42 -0.57 44.48
C ALA A 38 23.21 -0.60 45.42
N LYS A 39 23.33 0.02 46.61
CA LYS A 39 22.25 0.13 47.59
C LYS A 39 21.08 0.99 47.09
N GLN A 40 21.37 2.10 46.40
CA GLN A 40 20.35 2.98 45.81
C GLN A 40 19.62 2.33 44.63
N LEU A 41 20.33 1.54 43.81
CA LEU A 41 19.77 0.88 42.61
C LEU A 41 19.18 -0.51 42.87
N GLY A 42 19.37 -1.07 44.09
CA GLY A 42 18.91 -2.42 44.42
C GLY A 42 19.56 -3.52 43.59
N CYS A 43 20.80 -3.32 43.14
CA CYS A 43 21.55 -4.27 42.31
C CYS A 43 22.86 -4.73 42.98
N GLY A 44 23.52 -5.73 42.41
CA GLY A 44 24.79 -6.23 42.94
C GLY A 44 25.94 -5.23 42.75
N LYS A 45 26.85 -5.13 43.74
CA LYS A 45 28.06 -4.30 43.66
C LYS A 45 28.93 -4.67 42.44
N THR A 46 28.96 -5.95 42.09
CA THR A 46 29.65 -6.46 40.88
C THR A 46 29.05 -5.87 39.62
N THR A 47 27.72 -5.81 39.50
CA THR A 47 27.03 -5.19 38.36
C THR A 47 27.36 -3.70 38.22
N VAL A 48 27.42 -2.97 39.34
CA VAL A 48 27.85 -1.56 39.33
C VAL A 48 29.28 -1.43 38.81
N ASN A 49 30.19 -2.25 39.30
CA ASN A 49 31.58 -2.25 38.86
C ASN A 49 31.74 -2.64 37.37
N ASP A 50 30.96 -3.61 36.88
CA ASP A 50 30.97 -4.01 35.47
C ASP A 50 30.47 -2.88 34.55
N ILE A 51 29.46 -2.12 35.00
CA ILE A 51 28.96 -0.95 34.30
C ILE A 51 29.99 0.18 34.30
N LEU A 52 30.60 0.48 35.46
CA LEU A 52 31.65 1.50 35.58
C LEU A 52 32.88 1.16 34.72
N LYS A 53 33.31 -0.10 34.74
CA LYS A 53 34.41 -0.59 33.89
C LYS A 53 34.10 -0.39 32.41
N ARG A 54 32.90 -0.80 31.98
CA ARG A 54 32.45 -0.61 30.59
C ARG A 54 32.34 0.86 30.20
N LEU A 55 31.85 1.71 31.11
CA LEU A 55 31.75 3.15 30.87
C LEU A 55 33.13 3.79 30.72
N HIS A 56 34.11 3.35 31.51
CA HIS A 56 35.49 3.82 31.40
C HIS A 56 36.13 3.38 30.07
N GLU A 57 35.89 2.15 29.64
CA GLU A 57 36.47 1.58 28.41
C GLU A 57 35.79 2.08 27.12
N THR A 58 34.47 2.31 27.13
CA THR A 58 33.69 2.59 25.92
C THR A 58 33.02 3.96 25.91
N HIS A 59 32.99 4.67 27.04
CA HIS A 59 32.22 5.90 27.26
C HIS A 59 30.70 5.78 27.02
N PHE A 60 30.17 4.57 26.86
CA PHE A 60 28.75 4.30 26.71
C PHE A 60 28.22 3.47 27.89
N LEU A 61 27.03 3.82 28.38
CA LEU A 61 26.33 3.06 29.43
C LEU A 61 25.64 1.81 28.87
N THR A 62 25.34 1.79 27.57
CA THR A 62 24.65 0.68 26.93
C THR A 62 25.62 -0.47 26.64
N PRO A 63 25.25 -1.72 26.95
CA PRO A 63 26.04 -2.88 26.54
C PRO A 63 26.18 -2.94 25.01
N LYS A 64 27.33 -3.45 24.54
CA LYS A 64 27.46 -3.86 23.13
C LYS A 64 26.37 -4.89 22.81
N LYS A 65 25.76 -4.76 21.64
CA LYS A 65 24.79 -5.75 21.14
C LYS A 65 25.47 -7.13 21.07
N GLN A 66 24.89 -8.10 21.79
CA GLN A 66 25.38 -9.47 21.76
C GLN A 66 25.09 -10.11 20.40
N THR A 67 26.00 -10.97 19.95
CA THR A 67 25.79 -11.82 18.78
C THR A 67 24.75 -12.87 19.13
N GLY A 68 23.59 -12.82 18.47
CA GLY A 68 22.56 -13.85 18.61
C GLY A 68 22.91 -15.11 17.83
N HIS A 69 22.07 -16.13 17.96
CA HIS A 69 22.15 -17.34 17.15
C HIS A 69 22.12 -16.99 15.65
N PRO A 70 22.94 -17.64 14.80
CA PRO A 70 22.92 -17.42 13.36
C PRO A 70 21.50 -17.58 12.78
N PRO A 71 21.06 -16.68 11.88
CA PRO A 71 19.74 -16.78 11.28
C PRO A 71 19.67 -18.00 10.35
N LEU A 72 18.53 -18.68 10.36
CA LEU A 72 18.26 -19.82 9.46
C LEU A 72 18.39 -19.45 7.97
N LEU A 73 18.05 -18.20 7.64
CA LEU A 73 18.25 -17.60 6.32
C LEU A 73 19.27 -16.47 6.46
N ASP A 74 20.50 -16.77 6.08
CA ASP A 74 21.62 -15.84 6.03
C ASP A 74 21.52 -14.87 4.83
N SER A 75 22.50 -13.97 4.68
CA SER A 75 22.49 -12.97 3.62
C SER A 75 22.47 -13.59 2.21
N PRO A 76 23.28 -14.63 1.89
CA PRO A 76 23.17 -15.36 0.63
C PRO A 76 21.79 -15.97 0.38
N ALA A 77 21.20 -16.66 1.37
CA ALA A 77 19.88 -17.27 1.22
C ALA A 77 18.78 -16.22 1.02
N GLN A 78 18.91 -15.05 1.65
CA GLN A 78 18.02 -13.91 1.43
C GLN A 78 18.10 -13.37 -0.01
N GLN A 79 19.30 -13.26 -0.59
CA GLN A 79 19.44 -12.84 -1.99
C GLN A 79 18.87 -13.89 -2.94
N LYS A 80 19.08 -15.18 -2.66
CA LYS A 80 18.48 -16.27 -3.45
C LYS A 80 16.94 -16.23 -3.38
N LEU A 81 16.37 -15.95 -2.21
CA LEU A 81 14.92 -15.74 -2.06
C LEU A 81 14.44 -14.52 -2.86
N LYS A 82 15.22 -13.44 -2.88
CA LYS A 82 14.91 -12.25 -3.69
C LYS A 82 14.93 -12.55 -5.19
N SER A 83 15.92 -13.31 -5.69
CA SER A 83 15.97 -13.75 -7.08
C SER A 83 14.78 -14.63 -7.43
N PHE A 84 14.48 -15.63 -6.60
CA PHE A 84 13.34 -16.53 -6.80
C PHE A 84 12.00 -15.79 -6.97
N ILE A 85 11.76 -14.72 -6.20
CA ILE A 85 10.54 -13.91 -6.33
C ILE A 85 10.54 -13.08 -7.62
N LYS A 86 11.70 -12.62 -8.08
CA LYS A 86 11.83 -11.79 -9.30
C LYS A 86 11.88 -12.59 -10.60
N GLU A 87 12.24 -13.87 -10.54
CA GLU A 87 12.38 -14.74 -11.71
C GLU A 87 11.06 -14.95 -12.47
N ASN A 88 9.90 -14.85 -11.81
CA ASN A 88 8.60 -15.09 -12.45
C ASN A 88 7.52 -14.12 -11.92
N ASN A 89 6.76 -13.49 -12.83
CA ASN A 89 5.62 -12.63 -12.49
C ASN A 89 4.53 -13.35 -11.68
N GLU A 90 4.42 -14.67 -11.78
CA GLU A 90 3.50 -15.42 -10.94
C GLU A 90 3.98 -15.50 -9.48
N ASN A 91 5.29 -15.53 -9.25
CA ASN A 91 5.86 -15.62 -7.91
C ASN A 91 5.61 -14.35 -7.07
N HIS A 92 5.49 -13.18 -7.71
CA HIS A 92 5.16 -11.94 -6.99
C HIS A 92 3.75 -11.94 -6.39
N ARG A 93 2.84 -12.77 -6.93
CA ARG A 93 1.44 -12.87 -6.51
C ARG A 93 1.23 -13.92 -5.41
N LEU A 94 2.25 -14.71 -5.10
CA LEU A 94 2.14 -15.81 -4.16
C LEU A 94 2.09 -15.30 -2.71
N CYS A 95 1.23 -15.93 -1.91
CA CYS A 95 1.24 -15.70 -0.47
C CYS A 95 2.49 -16.33 0.17
N SER A 96 2.91 -15.81 1.33
CA SER A 96 4.10 -16.30 2.03
C SER A 96 4.03 -17.80 2.38
N LYS A 97 2.83 -18.37 2.52
CA LYS A 97 2.63 -19.81 2.73
C LYS A 97 3.00 -20.62 1.49
N LYS A 98 2.57 -20.17 0.31
CA LYS A 98 2.89 -20.85 -0.95
C LYS A 98 4.39 -20.71 -1.26
N ILE A 99 4.96 -19.53 -1.05
CA ILE A 99 6.42 -19.30 -1.17
C ILE A 99 7.20 -20.24 -0.26
N ALA A 100 6.77 -20.42 1.00
CA ALA A 100 7.43 -21.37 1.90
C ALA A 100 7.39 -22.80 1.39
N THR A 101 6.24 -23.27 0.85
CA THR A 101 6.12 -24.61 0.29
C THR A 101 6.97 -24.82 -0.96
N THR A 102 7.00 -23.85 -1.88
CA THR A 102 7.82 -23.93 -3.10
C THR A 102 9.30 -23.86 -2.78
N TRP A 103 9.68 -22.98 -1.85
CA TRP A 103 11.05 -22.87 -1.35
C TRP A 103 11.54 -24.15 -0.67
N THR A 104 10.70 -24.76 0.18
CA THR A 104 11.01 -26.03 0.86
C THR A 104 11.22 -27.14 -0.15
N ALA A 105 10.41 -27.22 -1.21
CA ALA A 105 10.57 -28.20 -2.28
C ALA A 105 11.92 -28.06 -3.02
N GLN A 106 12.38 -26.82 -3.26
CA GLN A 106 13.64 -26.57 -3.97
C GLN A 106 14.87 -26.75 -3.09
N THR A 107 14.83 -26.27 -1.85
CA THR A 107 15.99 -26.21 -0.96
C THR A 107 16.07 -27.38 0.01
N LYS A 108 15.02 -28.21 0.09
CA LYS A 108 14.83 -29.28 1.08
C LYS A 108 14.90 -28.80 2.54
N GLN A 109 14.83 -27.49 2.75
CA GLN A 109 14.85 -26.88 4.07
C GLN A 109 13.43 -26.48 4.44
N SER A 110 12.87 -27.09 5.50
CA SER A 110 11.54 -26.72 5.99
C SER A 110 11.58 -25.35 6.64
N ILE A 111 10.79 -24.41 6.12
CA ILE A 111 10.74 -23.03 6.62
C ILE A 111 9.28 -22.62 6.84
N PHE A 112 9.01 -22.02 7.99
CA PHE A 112 7.69 -21.46 8.28
C PHE A 112 7.41 -20.19 7.45
N CYS A 113 6.14 -19.99 7.09
CA CYS A 113 5.68 -18.82 6.32
C CYS A 113 6.06 -17.48 6.97
N ASN A 114 6.04 -17.39 8.29
CA ASN A 114 6.44 -16.18 9.04
C ASN A 114 7.93 -15.85 8.87
N THR A 115 8.79 -16.86 8.76
CA THR A 115 10.22 -16.67 8.50
C THR A 115 10.44 -16.11 7.10
N ILE A 116 9.69 -16.60 6.11
CA ILE A 116 9.69 -16.03 4.76
C ILE A 116 9.23 -14.58 4.80
N HIS A 117 8.08 -14.28 5.42
CA HIS A 117 7.55 -12.91 5.49
C HIS A 117 8.55 -11.91 6.10
N ARG A 118 9.19 -12.27 7.23
CA ARG A 118 10.21 -11.43 7.88
C ARG A 118 11.42 -11.18 6.97
N ASN A 119 11.88 -12.20 6.26
CA ASN A 119 13.03 -12.06 5.36
C ASN A 119 12.67 -11.31 4.07
N LEU A 120 11.47 -11.47 3.52
CA LEU A 120 10.96 -10.67 2.41
C LEU A 120 10.96 -9.16 2.75
N LYS A 121 10.52 -8.79 3.96
CA LYS A 121 10.61 -7.41 4.44
C LYS A 121 12.06 -6.91 4.53
N LYS A 122 12.98 -7.73 5.02
CA LYS A 122 14.42 -7.36 5.11
C LYS A 122 15.04 -7.09 3.75
N VAL A 123 14.63 -7.81 2.70
CA VAL A 123 15.14 -7.61 1.33
C VAL A 123 14.38 -6.54 0.53
N GLY A 124 13.41 -5.87 1.16
CA GLY A 124 12.68 -4.72 0.62
C GLY A 124 11.33 -5.02 -0.04
N PHE A 125 10.79 -6.24 0.08
CA PHE A 125 9.44 -6.53 -0.42
C PHE A 125 8.37 -6.22 0.62
N THR A 126 7.31 -5.57 0.16
CA THR A 126 6.09 -5.28 0.92
C THR A 126 4.90 -5.96 0.26
N ALA A 127 3.92 -6.36 1.08
CA ALA A 127 2.69 -6.94 0.56
C ALA A 127 1.84 -5.83 -0.07
N CYS A 128 1.47 -6.00 -1.33
CA CYS A 128 0.46 -5.18 -1.99
C CYS A 128 -0.87 -5.93 -1.93
N ILE A 129 -1.92 -5.29 -1.42
CA ILE A 129 -3.27 -5.83 -1.42
C ILE A 129 -3.97 -5.22 -2.64
N PRO A 130 -4.30 -6.00 -3.67
CA PRO A 130 -5.04 -5.47 -4.81
C PRO A 130 -6.43 -5.02 -4.34
N TYR A 131 -6.83 -3.81 -4.73
CA TYR A 131 -8.18 -3.33 -4.50
C TYR A 131 -9.16 -4.23 -5.25
N ARG A 132 -10.07 -4.89 -4.51
CA ARG A 132 -11.13 -5.70 -5.12
C ARG A 132 -12.23 -4.75 -5.57
N LYS A 133 -12.39 -4.58 -6.87
CA LYS A 133 -13.56 -3.90 -7.42
C LYS A 133 -14.81 -4.69 -6.99
N PRO A 134 -15.83 -4.05 -6.36
CA PRO A 134 -17.06 -4.73 -6.03
C PRO A 134 -17.67 -5.31 -7.31
N ALA A 135 -18.23 -6.51 -7.22
CA ALA A 135 -19.00 -7.07 -8.32
C ALA A 135 -20.18 -6.13 -8.60
N MET A 136 -20.39 -5.75 -9.86
CA MET A 136 -21.53 -4.91 -10.24
C MET A 136 -22.83 -5.65 -9.90
N THR A 137 -23.65 -5.08 -9.02
CA THR A 137 -24.99 -5.56 -8.70
C THR A 137 -26.00 -4.97 -9.68
N GLU A 138 -27.21 -5.51 -9.75
CA GLU A 138 -28.29 -5.04 -10.65
C GLU A 138 -28.68 -3.57 -10.39
N ALA A 139 -28.49 -3.05 -9.17
CA ALA A 139 -28.66 -1.63 -8.85
C ALA A 139 -27.57 -0.72 -9.46
N HIS A 140 -26.37 -1.25 -9.74
CA HIS A 140 -25.31 -0.54 -10.48
C HIS A 140 -25.58 -0.51 -12.00
N TRP A 141 -26.61 -1.20 -12.48
CA TRP A 141 -26.97 -1.27 -13.90
C TRP A 141 -27.73 -0.04 -14.41
N LEU A 142 -28.02 0.95 -13.55
CA LEU A 142 -28.37 2.29 -14.00
C LEU A 142 -27.11 2.91 -14.63
N ALA A 143 -26.83 2.51 -15.88
CA ALA A 143 -25.74 3.03 -16.67
C ALA A 143 -26.03 4.51 -16.98
N GLY A 144 -25.52 5.40 -16.13
CA GLY A 144 -25.59 6.83 -16.34
C GLY A 144 -24.62 7.25 -17.45
N ASN A 145 -25.13 7.79 -18.56
CA ASN A 145 -24.27 8.51 -19.49
C ASN A 145 -24.05 9.92 -18.94
N GLY A 146 -22.87 10.15 -18.38
CA GLY A 146 -22.42 11.47 -17.95
C GLY A 146 -21.51 12.09 -18.99
N CYS A 147 -21.52 13.41 -19.09
CA CYS A 147 -20.48 14.16 -19.81
C CYS A 147 -19.99 15.30 -18.94
N PHE A 148 -18.77 15.78 -19.21
CA PHE A 148 -18.20 16.94 -18.57
C PHE A 148 -17.23 17.62 -19.53
N SER A 149 -16.85 18.84 -19.18
CA SER A 149 -15.84 19.62 -19.89
C SER A 149 -15.13 20.53 -18.90
N TRP A 150 -14.13 21.27 -19.39
CA TRP A 150 -13.53 22.37 -18.63
C TRP A 150 -14.58 23.41 -18.17
N SER A 151 -15.64 23.64 -18.96
CA SER A 151 -16.71 24.61 -18.66
C SER A 151 -17.67 24.12 -17.57
N GLY A 152 -17.56 22.86 -17.14
CA GLY A 152 -18.42 22.28 -16.09
C GLY A 152 -18.94 20.88 -16.42
N LEU A 153 -19.76 20.36 -15.51
CA LEU A 153 -20.45 19.08 -15.64
C LEU A 153 -21.66 19.20 -16.57
N GLY A 154 -21.84 18.22 -17.43
CA GLY A 154 -23.07 18.00 -18.17
C GLY A 154 -24.02 17.06 -17.43
N PRO A 155 -25.19 16.75 -18.01
CA PRO A 155 -26.19 15.90 -17.38
C PRO A 155 -25.68 14.46 -17.21
N ILE A 156 -26.03 13.82 -16.09
CA ILE A 156 -25.94 12.36 -15.93
C ILE A 156 -27.30 11.79 -16.32
N VAL A 157 -27.33 11.08 -17.45
CA VAL A 157 -28.55 10.51 -18.05
C VAL A 157 -28.66 9.05 -17.63
N PRO A 158 -29.57 8.69 -16.71
CA PRO A 158 -29.78 7.29 -16.36
C PRO A 158 -30.35 6.54 -17.57
N LEU A 159 -29.64 5.52 -18.04
CA LEU A 159 -30.15 4.60 -19.04
C LEU A 159 -30.82 3.41 -18.37
N ASN A 160 -32.09 3.19 -18.72
CA ASN A 160 -32.82 2.00 -18.31
C ASN A 160 -32.64 0.93 -19.38
N GLY A 161 -32.00 -0.19 -19.01
CA GLY A 161 -31.80 -1.35 -19.90
C GLY A 161 -30.47 -1.33 -20.65
N SER A 162 -30.38 -2.13 -21.72
CA SER A 162 -29.16 -2.29 -22.51
C SER A 162 -28.87 -1.06 -23.37
N VAL A 163 -27.62 -0.59 -23.37
CA VAL A 163 -27.17 0.52 -24.20
C VAL A 163 -26.98 0.02 -25.64
N THR A 164 -27.93 0.35 -26.50
CA THR A 164 -27.89 0.10 -27.94
C THR A 164 -27.40 1.33 -28.70
N GLY A 165 -27.10 1.18 -30.00
CA GLY A 165 -26.76 2.33 -30.84
C GLY A 165 -27.89 3.35 -30.93
N GLN A 166 -29.15 2.91 -30.89
CA GLN A 166 -30.33 3.79 -30.93
C GLN A 166 -30.45 4.61 -29.65
N THR A 167 -30.25 3.98 -28.49
CA THR A 167 -30.23 4.73 -27.22
C THR A 167 -29.08 5.71 -27.18
N HIS A 168 -27.91 5.35 -27.74
CA HIS A 168 -26.77 6.25 -27.83
C HIS A 168 -27.02 7.45 -28.77
N ALA A 169 -27.57 7.19 -29.96
CA ALA A 169 -27.96 8.25 -30.89
C ALA A 169 -28.97 9.23 -30.27
N LYS A 170 -29.90 8.72 -29.45
CA LYS A 170 -30.80 9.56 -28.66
C LYS A 170 -30.03 10.41 -27.64
N VAL A 171 -29.09 9.81 -26.91
CA VAL A 171 -28.25 10.55 -25.96
C VAL A 171 -27.46 11.67 -26.63
N ILE A 172 -26.91 11.40 -27.82
CA ILE A 172 -26.19 12.40 -28.62
C ILE A 172 -27.09 13.61 -28.91
N ASN A 173 -28.27 13.38 -29.47
CA ASN A 173 -29.16 14.46 -29.89
C ASN A 173 -29.79 15.20 -28.69
N ASP A 174 -30.24 14.47 -27.68
CA ASP A 174 -31.02 15.05 -26.58
C ASP A 174 -30.14 15.72 -25.52
N PHE A 175 -28.88 15.29 -25.37
CA PHE A 175 -28.02 15.75 -24.27
C PHE A 175 -26.65 16.23 -24.73
N VAL A 176 -25.94 15.51 -25.61
CA VAL A 176 -24.58 15.90 -26.04
C VAL A 176 -24.62 17.19 -26.85
N VAL A 177 -25.48 17.28 -27.87
CA VAL A 177 -25.60 18.47 -28.74
C VAL A 177 -25.96 19.73 -27.94
N PRO A 178 -27.00 19.73 -27.08
CA PRO A 178 -27.31 20.88 -26.24
C PRO A 178 -26.15 21.27 -25.30
N THR A 179 -25.46 20.27 -24.72
CA THR A 179 -24.33 20.52 -23.82
C THR A 179 -23.15 21.14 -24.58
N LEU A 180 -22.85 20.66 -25.79
CA LEU A 180 -21.81 21.26 -26.64
C LEU A 180 -22.13 22.70 -27.00
N HIS A 181 -23.37 23.02 -27.41
CA HIS A 181 -23.77 24.40 -27.69
C HIS A 181 -23.69 25.30 -26.45
N THR A 182 -24.00 24.77 -25.27
CA THR A 182 -23.95 25.52 -24.00
C THR A 182 -22.51 25.75 -23.54
N HIS A 183 -21.66 24.72 -23.58
CA HIS A 183 -20.28 24.78 -23.07
C HIS A 183 -19.29 25.39 -24.07
N PHE A 184 -19.58 25.27 -25.37
CA PHE A 184 -18.73 25.68 -26.49
C PHE A 184 -19.54 26.44 -27.55
N PRO A 185 -20.12 27.61 -27.22
CA PRO A 185 -20.98 28.37 -28.15
C PRO A 185 -20.26 28.85 -29.42
N GLN A 186 -18.92 28.83 -29.42
CA GLN A 186 -18.09 29.17 -30.59
C GLN A 186 -17.85 27.96 -31.52
N GLY A 187 -18.35 26.76 -31.19
CA GLY A 187 -18.17 25.56 -32.00
C GLY A 187 -16.75 24.97 -31.95
N ASN A 188 -15.96 25.32 -30.95
CA ASN A 188 -14.58 24.84 -30.77
C ASN A 188 -14.47 23.60 -29.86
N GLY A 189 -15.59 22.99 -29.47
CA GLY A 189 -15.62 21.79 -28.67
C GLY A 189 -15.28 20.55 -29.50
N ILE A 190 -14.38 19.71 -28.99
CA ILE A 190 -14.10 18.38 -29.53
C ILE A 190 -14.78 17.36 -28.62
N PHE A 191 -15.66 16.55 -29.20
CA PHE A 191 -16.35 15.48 -28.49
C PHE A 191 -15.45 14.25 -28.35
N GLN A 192 -15.40 13.69 -27.15
CA GLN A 192 -14.56 12.55 -26.81
C GLN A 192 -15.43 11.45 -26.21
N GLU A 193 -15.41 10.27 -26.81
CA GLU A 193 -16.05 9.06 -26.31
C GLU A 193 -15.18 7.83 -26.64
N ASP A 194 -15.35 6.75 -25.89
CA ASP A 194 -14.63 5.51 -26.15
C ASP A 194 -15.23 4.72 -27.33
N ASN A 195 -14.48 3.74 -27.82
CA ASN A 195 -14.87 2.88 -28.94
C ASN A 195 -15.83 1.74 -28.53
N ALA A 196 -16.73 1.97 -27.57
CA ALA A 196 -17.73 0.98 -27.16
C ALA A 196 -18.61 0.54 -28.35
N ALA A 197 -19.11 -0.70 -28.29
CA ALA A 197 -19.85 -1.31 -29.41
C ALA A 197 -21.08 -0.48 -29.82
N SER A 198 -21.82 0.08 -28.85
CA SER A 198 -22.96 0.96 -29.08
C SER A 198 -22.58 2.25 -29.81
N HIS A 199 -21.42 2.83 -29.48
CA HIS A 199 -20.95 4.09 -30.06
C HIS A 199 -20.52 3.91 -31.51
N ARG A 200 -20.00 2.72 -31.87
CA ARG A 200 -19.52 2.39 -33.22
C ARG A 200 -20.60 1.98 -34.20
N LEU A 201 -21.84 1.80 -33.76
CA LEU A 201 -22.93 1.43 -34.65
C LEU A 201 -23.25 2.56 -35.62
N LYS A 202 -23.66 2.20 -36.85
CA LYS A 202 -23.97 3.15 -37.93
C LYS A 202 -24.93 4.26 -37.51
N VAL A 203 -25.92 3.94 -36.67
CA VAL A 203 -26.91 4.90 -36.17
C VAL A 203 -26.29 5.97 -35.25
N ALA A 204 -25.30 5.59 -34.43
CA ALA A 204 -24.59 6.52 -33.56
C ALA A 204 -23.62 7.39 -34.38
N THR A 205 -22.92 6.80 -35.34
CA THR A 205 -22.05 7.55 -36.27
C THR A 205 -22.85 8.56 -37.07
N ALA A 206 -23.98 8.15 -37.66
CA ALA A 206 -24.86 9.05 -38.40
C ALA A 206 -25.41 10.18 -37.51
N ALA A 207 -25.72 9.92 -36.24
CA ALA A 207 -26.16 10.97 -35.31
C ALA A 207 -25.08 12.03 -35.09
N ARG A 208 -23.81 11.64 -34.93
CA ARG A 208 -22.68 12.58 -34.79
C ARG A 208 -22.44 13.39 -36.07
N GLU A 209 -22.46 12.72 -37.22
CA GLU A 209 -22.27 13.33 -38.53
C GLU A 209 -23.38 14.34 -38.85
N ASN A 210 -24.65 13.96 -38.63
CA ASN A 210 -25.80 14.84 -38.86
C ASN A 210 -25.82 16.05 -37.92
N ALA A 211 -25.30 15.89 -36.70
CA ALA A 211 -25.16 16.97 -35.74
C ALA A 211 -23.92 17.85 -35.97
N GLY A 212 -23.04 17.50 -36.93
CA GLY A 212 -21.81 18.24 -37.21
C GLY A 212 -20.79 18.20 -36.06
N ILE A 213 -20.81 17.16 -35.23
CA ILE A 213 -19.93 17.04 -34.06
C ILE A 213 -18.52 16.66 -34.51
N VAL A 214 -17.54 17.49 -34.15
CA VAL A 214 -16.13 17.13 -34.27
C VAL A 214 -15.77 16.12 -33.18
N THR A 215 -15.37 14.91 -33.56
CA THR A 215 -15.04 13.82 -32.63
C THR A 215 -13.53 13.59 -32.58
N PHE A 216 -12.99 13.35 -31.39
CA PHE A 216 -11.60 12.95 -31.19
C PHE A 216 -11.38 11.50 -31.68
N ASP A 217 -10.32 11.26 -32.45
CA ASP A 217 -10.00 9.92 -32.94
C ASP A 217 -9.41 9.08 -31.79
N TRP A 218 -10.23 8.16 -31.27
CA TRP A 218 -9.89 7.37 -30.08
C TRP A 218 -9.00 6.17 -30.43
N PRO A 219 -7.78 6.08 -29.90
CA PRO A 219 -6.93 4.90 -30.11
C PRO A 219 -7.55 3.65 -29.48
N ALA A 220 -7.43 2.51 -30.17
CA ALA A 220 -7.94 1.24 -29.66
C ALA A 220 -7.27 0.86 -28.33
N GLN A 221 -8.03 0.23 -27.43
CA GLN A 221 -7.54 -0.29 -26.15
C GLN A 221 -6.81 0.74 -25.25
N SER A 222 -7.25 1.99 -25.27
CA SER A 222 -6.68 3.06 -24.45
C SER A 222 -7.63 3.53 -23.34
N PRO A 223 -7.96 2.67 -22.34
CA PRO A 223 -8.84 3.06 -21.24
C PRO A 223 -8.23 4.13 -20.33
N ASP A 224 -6.90 4.22 -20.30
CA ASP A 224 -6.11 5.20 -19.55
C ASP A 224 -6.29 6.64 -20.03
N ILE A 225 -6.70 6.84 -21.28
CA ILE A 225 -6.93 8.16 -21.86
C ILE A 225 -8.33 8.68 -21.49
N ASN A 226 -9.24 7.85 -20.98
CA ASN A 226 -10.63 8.24 -20.73
C ASN A 226 -10.77 9.03 -19.41
N PRO A 227 -10.89 10.37 -19.44
CA PRO A 227 -10.83 11.17 -18.23
C PRO A 227 -12.10 11.00 -17.38
N ILE A 228 -13.20 10.49 -17.95
CA ILE A 228 -14.41 10.17 -17.18
C ILE A 228 -14.19 8.99 -16.23
N GLU A 229 -13.32 8.04 -16.58
CA GLU A 229 -12.98 6.92 -15.70
C GLU A 229 -12.27 7.38 -14.42
N ASN A 230 -11.47 8.46 -14.51
CA ASN A 230 -10.85 9.06 -13.34
C ASN A 230 -11.90 9.68 -12.40
N ILE A 231 -12.89 10.39 -12.95
CA ILE A 231 -14.01 10.94 -12.15
C ILE A 231 -14.80 9.81 -11.51
N TRP A 232 -15.12 8.75 -12.27
CA TRP A 232 -15.80 7.58 -11.72
C TRP A 232 -15.00 6.88 -10.63
N ALA A 233 -13.67 6.83 -10.75
CA ALA A 233 -12.80 6.26 -9.73
C ALA A 233 -12.87 7.07 -8.42
N GLU A 234 -12.79 8.40 -8.50
CA GLU A 234 -12.94 9.29 -7.34
C GLU A 234 -14.33 9.13 -6.70
N MET A 235 -15.40 9.11 -7.50
CA MET A 235 -16.77 8.93 -6.98
C MET A 235 -16.93 7.59 -6.24
N LYS A 236 -16.32 6.51 -6.73
CA LYS A 236 -16.34 5.19 -6.07
C LYS A 236 -15.58 5.18 -4.74
N MET A 237 -14.63 6.10 -4.54
CA MET A 237 -13.88 6.22 -3.30
C MET A 237 -14.60 7.06 -2.24
N MET A 238 -15.61 7.83 -2.65
CA MET A 238 -16.41 8.69 -1.76
C MET A 238 -17.63 7.99 -1.16
N ILE A 239 -17.90 6.74 -1.55
CA ILE A 239 -19.02 5.90 -1.10
C ILE A 239 -18.45 4.74 -0.27
#